data_AF-A0A1X6ZZA8-F1
#
_entry.id   AF-A0A1X6ZZA8-F1
#
_cell.length_a   1.000
_cell.length_b   1.000
_cell.length_c   1.000
_cell.angle_alpha   90.00
_cell.angle_beta   90.00
_cell.angle_gamma   90.00
#
_symmetry.space_group_name_H-M   'P 1'
#
loop_
_entity.id
_entity.type
_entity.pdbx_description
1 polymer ?
#
loop_
_entity_poly.entity_id
_entity_poly.type
_entity_poly.pdbx_seq_one_letter_code
_entity_poly.pdbx_strand_id
1 'polypeptide(L)'
;MNWDDAYANAPYIPGADDYPERWSTLARAFRAKMRKKGKVETSISYGDSKRQALDMFLPDTEPKGLVIFVHGGYWLKFHRTFWSHLAAGPLARGWVVAMPSYDLCPDVRIAEITQQIARAVDKAATLVHGPIILTGHSAGGHLVARMGTESMLPDNVTARIRHIVPISPVSDLRPLLNLTMNEDFKLDMAAAEAESPALMPAPNIPVTVWVGAEERPVFLDQARWLAEAWDAKHIVDPGLNHFNVIEGLMQASCPLTKALFN
;
A
#
# COMPACT_ATOMS: atom_id res chain seq x y z
N MET A 1 25.83 12.42 -3.51
CA MET A 1 24.38 12.42 -3.77
C MET A 1 23.71 12.98 -2.51
N ASN A 2 22.81 13.95 -2.64
CA ASN A 2 21.97 14.36 -1.51
C ASN A 2 20.81 13.35 -1.42
N TRP A 3 20.90 12.42 -0.48
CA TRP A 3 19.91 11.33 -0.36
C TRP A 3 18.55 11.86 0.10
N ASP A 4 18.50 12.82 1.03
CA ASP A 4 17.25 13.44 1.49
C ASP A 4 16.53 14.12 0.33
N ASP A 5 17.25 14.90 -0.48
CA ASP A 5 16.65 15.48 -1.69
C ASP A 5 16.19 14.38 -2.65
N ALA A 6 16.99 13.35 -2.92
CA ALA A 6 16.62 12.30 -3.87
C ALA A 6 15.29 11.61 -3.51
N TYR A 7 15.01 11.43 -2.22
CA TYR A 7 13.79 10.83 -1.68
C TYR A 7 12.66 11.84 -1.40
N ALA A 8 12.88 13.15 -1.54
CA ALA A 8 11.83 14.15 -1.33
C ALA A 8 10.85 14.23 -2.51
N ASN A 9 9.64 13.69 -2.38
CA ASN A 9 8.63 13.79 -3.47
C ASN A 9 8.03 15.19 -3.60
N ALA A 10 7.59 15.78 -2.47
CA ALA A 10 6.78 17.00 -2.47
C ALA A 10 7.41 18.22 -3.19
N PRO A 11 8.71 18.54 -3.03
CA PRO A 11 9.29 19.73 -3.67
C PRO A 11 9.25 19.71 -5.21
N TYR A 12 9.05 18.54 -5.82
CA TYR A 12 9.08 18.34 -7.26
C TYR A 12 7.69 18.07 -7.85
N ILE A 13 6.64 18.15 -7.04
CA ILE A 13 5.24 17.95 -7.47
C ILE A 13 4.50 19.28 -7.37
N PRO A 14 4.00 19.85 -8.48
CA PRO A 14 3.17 21.05 -8.43
C PRO A 14 1.96 20.88 -7.52
N GLY A 15 1.77 21.82 -6.58
CA GLY A 15 0.65 21.77 -5.61
C GLY A 15 0.76 20.65 -4.58
N ALA A 16 1.97 20.11 -4.32
CA ALA A 16 2.22 19.05 -3.36
C ALA A 16 1.55 19.26 -1.99
N ASP A 17 1.57 20.49 -1.48
CA ASP A 17 1.04 20.83 -0.15
C ASP A 17 -0.49 20.70 -0.06
N ASP A 18 -1.20 20.74 -1.21
CA ASP A 18 -2.66 20.61 -1.25
C ASP A 18 -3.14 19.15 -1.20
N TYR A 19 -2.25 18.19 -1.54
CA TYR A 19 -2.63 16.77 -1.64
C TYR A 19 -3.16 16.18 -0.33
N PRO A 20 -2.51 16.37 0.84
CA PRO A 20 -3.03 15.85 2.10
C PRO A 20 -4.46 16.29 2.40
N GLU A 21 -4.79 17.56 2.17
CA GLU A 21 -6.14 18.08 2.41
C GLU A 21 -7.13 17.61 1.35
N ARG A 22 -6.72 17.54 0.08
CA ARG A 22 -7.53 16.96 -0.99
C ARG A 22 -7.88 15.50 -0.70
N TRP A 23 -6.91 14.67 -0.30
CA TRP A 23 -7.12 13.27 0.06
C TRP A 23 -8.05 13.13 1.27
N SER A 24 -7.80 13.91 2.33
CA SER A 24 -8.62 13.89 3.55
C SER A 24 -10.08 14.23 3.23
N THR A 25 -10.31 15.25 2.40
CA THR A 25 -11.63 15.72 2.00
C THR A 25 -12.35 14.71 1.10
N LEU A 26 -11.68 14.17 0.08
CA LEU A 26 -12.25 13.12 -0.78
C LEU A 26 -12.60 11.87 0.03
N ALA A 27 -11.71 11.42 0.92
CA ALA A 27 -11.93 10.24 1.73
C ALA A 27 -13.07 10.43 2.74
N ARG A 28 -13.17 11.61 3.38
CA ARG A 28 -14.27 11.97 4.28
C ARG A 28 -15.61 11.97 3.55
N ALA A 29 -15.68 12.60 2.37
CA ALA A 29 -16.89 12.62 1.55
C ALA A 29 -17.30 11.20 1.12
N PHE A 30 -16.34 10.39 0.69
CA PHE A 30 -16.58 9.00 0.31
C PHE A 30 -17.10 8.15 1.48
N ARG A 31 -16.46 8.20 2.66
CA ARG A 31 -16.93 7.50 3.86
C ARG A 31 -18.34 7.93 4.26
N ALA A 32 -18.66 9.22 4.20
CA ALA A 32 -20.00 9.72 4.51
C ALA A 32 -21.05 9.15 3.56
N LYS A 33 -20.75 9.06 2.25
CA LYS A 33 -21.61 8.42 1.25
C LYS A 33 -21.82 6.93 1.55
N MET A 34 -20.75 6.19 1.83
CA MET A 34 -20.84 4.75 2.14
C MET A 34 -21.59 4.48 3.45
N ARG A 35 -21.42 5.35 4.46
CA ARG A 35 -22.14 5.26 5.74
C ARG A 35 -23.64 5.46 5.56
N LYS A 36 -24.06 6.43 4.75
CA LYS A 36 -25.49 6.63 4.41
C LYS A 36 -26.11 5.40 3.74
N LYS A 37 -25.31 4.60 3.03
CA LYS A 37 -25.73 3.35 2.40
C LYS A 37 -25.66 2.12 3.32
N GLY A 38 -25.12 2.23 4.53
CA GLY A 38 -24.81 1.07 5.37
C GLY A 38 -23.73 0.15 4.78
N LYS A 39 -22.83 0.68 3.94
CA LYS A 39 -21.82 -0.08 3.18
C LYS A 39 -20.38 0.21 3.65
N VAL A 40 -20.23 0.66 4.88
CA VAL A 40 -18.92 0.85 5.52
C VAL A 40 -18.98 0.47 6.98
N GLU A 41 -17.98 -0.28 7.41
CA GLU A 41 -17.65 -0.52 8.81
C GLU A 41 -16.28 0.12 9.09
N THR A 42 -16.18 0.93 10.14
CA THR A 42 -14.96 1.69 10.43
C THR A 42 -14.35 1.29 11.74
N SER A 43 -13.02 1.39 11.85
CA SER A 43 -12.28 1.14 13.09
C SER A 43 -12.38 -0.29 13.60
N ILE A 44 -12.40 -1.28 12.70
CA ILE A 44 -12.31 -2.69 13.06
C ILE A 44 -10.90 -2.95 13.58
N SER A 45 -10.77 -3.26 14.87
CA SER A 45 -9.47 -3.54 15.49
C SER A 45 -8.89 -4.86 14.96
N TYR A 46 -7.58 -4.86 14.72
CA TYR A 46 -6.78 -6.04 14.43
C TYR A 46 -5.59 -6.20 15.40
N GLY A 47 -5.45 -5.29 16.36
CA GLY A 47 -4.37 -5.29 17.36
C GLY A 47 -4.60 -4.25 18.45
N ASP A 48 -3.59 -4.10 19.31
CA ASP A 48 -3.77 -3.45 20.62
C ASP A 48 -3.81 -1.92 20.55
N SER A 49 -3.09 -1.31 19.60
CA SER A 49 -3.05 0.14 19.48
C SER A 49 -4.31 0.68 18.80
N LYS A 50 -4.64 1.95 19.09
CA LYS A 50 -5.74 2.66 18.40
C LYS A 50 -5.52 2.79 16.89
N ARG A 51 -4.26 2.72 16.44
CA ARG A 51 -3.92 2.77 15.00
C ARG A 51 -4.01 1.41 14.35
N GLN A 52 -3.91 0.30 15.10
CA GLN A 52 -4.10 -1.06 14.62
C GLN A 52 -5.58 -1.38 14.37
N ALA A 53 -6.17 -0.64 13.43
CA ALA A 53 -7.54 -0.79 12.98
C ALA A 53 -7.68 -0.54 11.47
N LEU A 54 -8.66 -1.20 10.86
CA LEU A 54 -9.01 -1.07 9.45
C LEU A 54 -10.43 -0.55 9.25
N ASP A 55 -10.65 0.14 8.13
CA ASP A 55 -11.97 0.47 7.62
C ASP A 55 -12.29 -0.51 6.48
N MET A 56 -13.52 -1.01 6.42
CA MET A 56 -13.98 -1.98 5.42
C MET A 56 -15.18 -1.42 4.65
N PHE A 57 -15.07 -1.43 3.33
CA PHE A 57 -16.08 -0.92 2.40
C PHE A 57 -16.69 -2.05 1.59
N LEU A 58 -18.02 -2.09 1.52
CA LEU A 58 -18.77 -3.17 0.88
C LEU A 58 -19.31 -2.71 -0.49
N PRO A 59 -19.25 -3.56 -1.53
CA PRO A 59 -19.85 -3.26 -2.82
C PRO A 59 -21.39 -3.28 -2.73
N ASP A 60 -22.05 -2.71 -3.75
CA ASP A 60 -23.52 -2.79 -3.89
C ASP A 60 -23.99 -4.19 -4.38
N THR A 61 -23.05 -5.06 -4.79
CA THR A 61 -23.28 -6.44 -5.26
C THR A 61 -22.74 -7.48 -4.28
N GLU A 62 -22.97 -8.77 -4.54
CA GLU A 62 -22.34 -9.85 -3.77
C GLU A 62 -20.81 -9.78 -3.88
N PRO A 63 -20.07 -9.80 -2.75
CA PRO A 63 -18.62 -9.79 -2.74
C PRO A 63 -17.96 -10.90 -3.58
N LYS A 64 -17.10 -10.51 -4.53
CA LYS A 64 -16.25 -11.44 -5.28
C LYS A 64 -14.99 -11.86 -4.53
N GLY A 65 -14.61 -11.10 -3.51
CA GLY A 65 -13.38 -11.26 -2.76
C GLY A 65 -12.98 -9.97 -2.06
N LEU A 66 -11.73 -9.92 -1.63
CA LEU A 66 -11.16 -8.82 -0.84
C LEU A 66 -10.00 -8.14 -1.57
N VAL A 67 -10.02 -6.82 -1.62
CA VAL A 67 -8.86 -5.98 -1.94
C VAL A 67 -8.41 -5.31 -0.66
N ILE A 68 -7.12 -5.37 -0.33
CA ILE A 68 -6.54 -4.66 0.80
C ILE A 68 -5.62 -3.57 0.26
N PHE A 69 -5.92 -2.32 0.59
CA PHE A 69 -5.09 -1.17 0.25
C PHE A 69 -4.30 -0.68 1.46
N VAL A 70 -2.97 -0.77 1.41
CA VAL A 70 -2.07 -0.27 2.47
C VAL A 70 -1.49 1.08 2.05
N HIS A 71 -1.64 2.08 2.92
CA HIS A 71 -1.24 3.44 2.60
C HIS A 71 0.28 3.69 2.72
N GLY A 72 0.74 4.79 2.13
CA GLY A 72 2.12 5.27 2.22
C GLY A 72 2.34 6.30 3.33
N GLY A 73 3.43 7.06 3.21
CA GLY A 73 3.83 8.07 4.20
C GLY A 73 5.12 7.77 4.93
N TYR A 74 6.04 7.04 4.28
CA TYR A 74 7.35 6.67 4.85
C TYR A 74 7.28 6.01 6.23
N TRP A 75 6.22 5.25 6.54
CA TRP A 75 6.03 4.69 7.89
C TRP A 75 5.99 5.73 9.04
N LEU A 76 5.97 7.03 8.72
CA LEU A 76 6.03 8.16 9.67
C LEU A 76 4.73 8.96 9.72
N LYS A 77 3.90 8.85 8.67
CA LYS A 77 2.77 9.77 8.46
C LYS A 77 1.51 9.06 8.01
N PHE A 78 0.42 9.83 8.12
CA PHE A 78 -0.94 9.51 7.70
C PHE A 78 -1.64 8.42 8.50
N HIS A 79 -2.85 8.10 8.06
CA HIS A 79 -3.81 7.22 8.71
C HIS A 79 -4.82 6.73 7.64
N ARG A 80 -5.45 5.57 7.82
CA ARG A 80 -6.45 4.99 6.89
C ARG A 80 -7.54 5.95 6.42
N THR A 81 -7.83 6.97 7.22
CA THR A 81 -8.87 7.98 6.97
C THR A 81 -8.54 8.94 5.82
N PHE A 82 -7.36 8.88 5.22
CA PHE A 82 -6.98 9.72 4.06
C PHE A 82 -7.32 9.06 2.72
N TRP A 83 -7.65 7.76 2.69
CA TRP A 83 -7.54 6.98 1.45
C TRP A 83 -8.85 6.33 0.97
N SER A 84 -9.93 6.46 1.75
CA SER A 84 -11.18 5.73 1.50
C SER A 84 -11.77 5.90 0.10
N HIS A 85 -11.55 7.05 -0.54
CA HIS A 85 -12.04 7.31 -1.90
C HIS A 85 -11.40 6.38 -2.96
N LEU A 86 -10.23 5.82 -2.69
CA LEU A 86 -9.55 4.85 -3.55
C LEU A 86 -10.25 3.49 -3.59
N ALA A 87 -11.21 3.24 -2.68
CA ALA A 87 -12.02 2.02 -2.75
C ALA A 87 -13.00 2.02 -3.93
N ALA A 88 -13.29 3.18 -4.52
CA ALA A 88 -14.38 3.34 -5.48
C ALA A 88 -14.26 2.43 -6.72
N GLY A 89 -13.07 2.33 -7.32
CA GLY A 89 -12.83 1.48 -8.49
C GLY A 89 -13.02 -0.01 -8.18
N PRO A 90 -12.32 -0.58 -7.19
CA PRO A 90 -12.51 -1.96 -6.77
C PRO A 90 -13.96 -2.31 -6.37
N LEU A 91 -14.63 -1.44 -5.62
CA LEU A 91 -16.03 -1.63 -5.20
C LEU A 91 -16.97 -1.72 -6.41
N ALA A 92 -16.78 -0.85 -7.40
CA ALA A 92 -17.54 -0.88 -8.65
C ALA A 92 -17.29 -2.15 -9.48
N ARG A 93 -16.23 -2.92 -9.17
CA ARG A 93 -15.95 -4.24 -9.76
C ARG A 93 -16.47 -5.40 -8.91
N GLY A 94 -17.11 -5.12 -7.78
CA GLY A 94 -17.74 -6.12 -6.89
C GLY A 94 -16.82 -6.65 -5.78
N TRP A 95 -15.75 -5.94 -5.44
CA TRP A 95 -14.81 -6.36 -4.39
C TRP A 95 -15.02 -5.59 -3.09
N VAL A 96 -14.88 -6.28 -1.96
CA VAL A 96 -14.75 -5.60 -0.65
C VAL A 96 -13.38 -4.95 -0.59
N VAL A 97 -13.30 -3.77 0.02
CA VAL A 97 -12.02 -3.07 0.20
C VAL A 97 -11.75 -2.86 1.68
N ALA A 98 -10.62 -3.38 2.18
CA ALA A 98 -10.12 -3.09 3.52
C ALA A 98 -8.94 -2.11 3.45
N MET A 99 -8.90 -1.16 4.37
CA MET A 99 -7.85 -0.15 4.49
C MET A 99 -7.35 -0.06 5.93
N PRO A 100 -6.26 -0.76 6.27
CA PRO A 100 -5.64 -0.64 7.59
C PRO A 100 -4.88 0.68 7.76
N SER A 101 -4.91 1.19 8.99
CA SER A 101 -3.83 2.02 9.54
C SER A 101 -2.80 1.10 10.19
N TYR A 102 -1.64 1.62 10.56
CA TYR A 102 -0.62 0.95 11.36
C TYR A 102 0.10 1.98 12.25
N ASP A 103 0.79 1.53 13.30
CA ASP A 103 1.64 2.38 14.15
C ASP A 103 2.82 2.95 13.34
N LEU A 104 3.43 4.03 13.81
CA LEU A 104 4.40 4.78 13.03
C LEU A 104 5.77 4.77 13.72
N CYS A 105 6.83 4.91 12.94
CA CYS A 105 8.13 5.27 13.49
C CYS A 105 8.05 6.69 14.12
N PRO A 106 8.83 6.98 15.17
CA PRO A 106 9.79 6.11 15.87
C PRO A 106 9.18 5.25 16.98
N ASP A 107 7.85 5.27 17.19
CA ASP A 107 7.18 4.52 18.28
C ASP A 107 7.34 3.00 18.10
N VAL A 108 7.41 2.54 16.85
CA VAL A 108 7.70 1.16 16.46
C VAL A 108 8.74 1.11 15.34
N ARG A 109 9.37 -0.04 15.12
CA ARG A 109 10.26 -0.29 13.96
C ARG A 109 9.47 -0.68 12.71
N ILE A 110 10.06 -0.49 11.53
CA ILE A 110 9.46 -0.92 10.25
C ILE A 110 9.11 -2.42 10.27
N ALA A 111 9.95 -3.28 10.85
CA ALA A 111 9.65 -4.70 11.00
C ALA A 111 8.38 -4.97 11.84
N GLU A 112 8.15 -4.20 12.89
CA GLU A 112 6.93 -4.31 13.70
C GLU A 112 5.70 -3.85 12.90
N ILE A 113 5.85 -2.82 12.05
CA ILE A 113 4.80 -2.38 11.12
C ILE A 113 4.48 -3.48 10.10
N THR A 114 5.49 -4.16 9.54
CA THR A 114 5.32 -5.32 8.66
C THR A 114 4.46 -6.39 9.35
N GLN A 115 4.76 -6.72 10.61
CA GLN A 115 3.96 -7.67 11.40
C GLN A 115 2.53 -7.16 11.71
N GLN A 116 2.34 -5.86 11.91
CA GLN A 116 1.02 -5.27 12.07
C GLN A 116 0.17 -5.42 10.80
N ILE A 117 0.76 -5.21 9.62
CA ILE A 117 0.05 -5.43 8.36
C ILE A 117 -0.27 -6.91 8.15
N ALA A 118 0.62 -7.83 8.51
CA ALA A 118 0.31 -9.26 8.46
C ALA A 118 -0.94 -9.60 9.28
N ARG A 119 -1.04 -9.08 10.52
CA ARG A 119 -2.23 -9.23 11.36
C ARG A 119 -3.47 -8.56 10.76
N ALA A 120 -3.32 -7.40 10.13
CA ALA A 120 -4.44 -6.72 9.46
C ALA A 120 -4.98 -7.51 8.27
N VAL A 121 -4.09 -8.11 7.47
CA VAL A 121 -4.45 -8.97 6.33
C VAL A 121 -5.16 -10.23 6.82
N ASP A 122 -4.61 -10.91 7.82
CA ASP A 122 -5.25 -12.09 8.43
C ASP A 122 -6.64 -11.73 9.00
N LYS A 123 -6.73 -10.65 9.77
CA LYS A 123 -8.01 -10.16 10.29
C LYS A 123 -9.03 -9.91 9.17
N ALA A 124 -8.66 -9.17 8.12
CA ALA A 124 -9.56 -8.91 7.00
C ALA A 124 -9.96 -10.20 6.25
N ALA A 125 -9.05 -11.16 6.13
CA ALA A 125 -9.31 -12.45 5.52
C ALA A 125 -10.31 -13.31 6.32
N THR A 126 -10.42 -13.14 7.63
CA THR A 126 -11.47 -13.79 8.44
C THR A 126 -12.85 -13.18 8.27
N LEU A 127 -12.93 -11.91 7.83
CA LEU A 127 -14.18 -11.17 7.67
C LEU A 127 -14.79 -11.31 6.27
N VAL A 128 -13.96 -11.59 5.27
CA VAL A 128 -14.37 -11.69 3.87
C VAL A 128 -13.82 -12.97 3.28
N HIS A 129 -14.68 -13.83 2.75
CA HIS A 129 -14.27 -15.06 2.05
C HIS A 129 -13.84 -14.78 0.60
N GLY A 130 -13.22 -15.78 -0.05
CA GLY A 130 -12.84 -15.71 -1.46
C GLY A 130 -11.41 -15.19 -1.71
N PRO A 131 -11.06 -14.91 -2.97
CA PRO A 131 -9.73 -14.45 -3.36
C PRO A 131 -9.36 -13.11 -2.70
N ILE A 132 -8.06 -12.92 -2.49
CA ILE A 132 -7.47 -11.70 -1.90
C ILE A 132 -6.55 -11.05 -2.92
N ILE A 133 -6.65 -9.74 -3.06
CA ILE A 133 -5.72 -8.90 -3.80
C ILE A 133 -5.09 -7.92 -2.83
N LEU A 134 -3.77 -7.77 -2.90
CA LEU A 134 -3.04 -6.81 -2.08
C LEU A 134 -2.53 -5.69 -2.97
N THR A 135 -2.73 -4.44 -2.55
CA THR A 135 -2.14 -3.28 -3.21
C THR A 135 -1.77 -2.24 -2.17
N GLY A 136 -0.76 -1.44 -2.46
CA GLY A 136 -0.31 -0.43 -1.51
C GLY A 136 0.58 0.58 -2.18
N HIS A 137 0.66 1.77 -1.59
CA HIS A 137 1.35 2.90 -2.18
C HIS A 137 2.60 3.27 -1.38
N SER A 138 3.75 3.46 -2.05
CA SER A 138 4.98 3.92 -1.40
C SER A 138 5.45 2.96 -0.30
N ALA A 139 5.56 3.41 0.95
CA ALA A 139 5.74 2.55 2.12
C ALA A 139 4.66 1.44 2.23
N GLY A 140 3.43 1.68 1.77
CA GLY A 140 2.40 0.64 1.66
C GLY A 140 2.69 -0.36 0.54
N GLY A 141 3.35 0.07 -0.54
CA GLY A 141 3.82 -0.79 -1.62
C GLY A 141 4.90 -1.77 -1.13
N HIS A 142 5.83 -1.28 -0.30
CA HIS A 142 6.74 -2.12 0.49
C HIS A 142 5.97 -3.16 1.31
N LEU A 143 5.03 -2.70 2.14
CA LEU A 143 4.33 -3.56 3.09
C LEU A 143 3.53 -4.67 2.38
N VAL A 144 2.84 -4.38 1.27
CA VAL A 144 2.13 -5.43 0.52
C VAL A 144 3.06 -6.38 -0.23
N ALA A 145 4.23 -5.92 -0.67
CA ALA A 145 5.24 -6.80 -1.23
C ALA A 145 5.74 -7.78 -0.16
N ARG A 146 6.01 -7.31 1.07
CA ARG A 146 6.39 -8.18 2.20
C ARG A 146 5.36 -9.29 2.45
N MET A 147 4.06 -9.01 2.28
CA MET A 147 2.99 -10.00 2.49
C MET A 147 3.02 -11.19 1.52
N GLY A 148 3.66 -11.05 0.36
CA GLY A 148 3.83 -12.17 -0.57
C GLY A 148 4.96 -13.12 -0.19
N THR A 149 5.91 -12.66 0.63
CA THR A 149 7.12 -13.42 0.96
C THR A 149 6.83 -14.60 1.87
N GLU A 150 7.73 -15.59 1.84
CA GLU A 150 7.58 -16.85 2.56
C GLU A 150 7.29 -16.64 4.06
N SER A 151 6.35 -17.42 4.59
CA SER A 151 5.95 -17.44 6.00
C SER A 151 5.46 -16.11 6.59
N MET A 152 5.21 -15.07 5.78
CA MET A 152 4.69 -13.79 6.31
C MET A 152 3.23 -13.87 6.76
N LEU A 153 2.43 -14.72 6.10
CA LEU A 153 1.01 -14.90 6.37
C LEU A 153 0.70 -16.39 6.59
N PRO A 154 -0.36 -16.73 7.35
CA PRO A 154 -0.84 -18.10 7.48
C PRO A 154 -1.14 -18.73 6.10
N ASP A 155 -0.83 -20.03 5.93
CA ASP A 155 -0.97 -20.73 4.64
C ASP A 155 -2.37 -20.62 4.04
N ASN A 156 -3.42 -20.67 4.87
CA ASN A 156 -4.81 -20.54 4.43
C ASN A 156 -5.14 -19.13 3.90
N VAL A 157 -4.43 -18.09 4.35
CA VAL A 157 -4.53 -16.72 3.83
C VAL A 157 -3.68 -16.58 2.57
N THR A 158 -2.43 -17.04 2.60
CA THR A 158 -1.50 -17.01 1.46
C THR A 158 -2.09 -17.70 0.23
N ALA A 159 -2.71 -18.88 0.39
CA ALA A 159 -3.36 -19.63 -0.68
C ALA A 159 -4.53 -18.90 -1.36
N ARG A 160 -5.06 -17.84 -0.73
CA ARG A 160 -6.15 -17.02 -1.28
C ARG A 160 -5.64 -15.80 -2.03
N ILE A 161 -4.38 -15.41 -1.86
CA ILE A 161 -3.82 -14.24 -2.54
C ILE A 161 -3.66 -14.57 -4.03
N ARG A 162 -4.27 -13.75 -4.89
CA ARG A 162 -4.25 -13.94 -6.34
C ARG A 162 -3.38 -12.95 -7.08
N HIS A 163 -3.13 -11.78 -6.50
CA HIS A 163 -2.26 -10.77 -7.09
C HIS A 163 -1.78 -9.80 -6.01
N ILE A 164 -0.53 -9.36 -6.13
CA ILE A 164 0.04 -8.25 -5.37
C ILE A 164 0.42 -7.13 -6.35
N VAL A 165 -0.05 -5.92 -6.10
CA VAL A 165 0.24 -4.74 -6.93
C VAL A 165 0.86 -3.64 -6.07
N PRO A 166 2.19 -3.65 -5.87
CA PRO A 166 2.91 -2.56 -5.22
C PRO A 166 2.94 -1.33 -6.15
N ILE A 167 2.46 -0.19 -5.65
CA ILE A 167 2.42 1.08 -6.38
C ILE A 167 3.53 1.98 -5.81
N SER A 168 4.47 2.38 -6.66
CA SER A 168 5.62 3.22 -6.33
C SER A 168 6.38 2.71 -5.10
N PRO A 169 6.70 1.40 -5.01
CA PRO A 169 7.16 0.79 -3.77
C PRO A 169 8.55 1.32 -3.35
N VAL A 170 8.85 1.16 -2.06
CA VAL A 170 10.23 1.20 -1.55
C VAL A 170 10.68 -0.24 -1.31
N SER A 171 11.31 -0.86 -2.30
CA SER A 171 11.64 -2.29 -2.32
C SER A 171 13.01 -2.65 -1.72
N ASP A 172 13.92 -1.69 -1.65
CA ASP A 172 15.24 -1.78 -1.02
C ASP A 172 15.40 -0.62 -0.04
N LEU A 173 15.51 -0.96 1.24
CA LEU A 173 15.58 -0.02 2.35
C LEU A 173 17.02 0.39 2.67
N ARG A 174 18.05 -0.25 2.10
CA ARG A 174 19.46 0.08 2.37
C ARG A 174 19.82 1.53 2.05
N PRO A 175 19.31 2.16 0.96
CA PRO A 175 19.56 3.57 0.71
C PRO A 175 19.02 4.48 1.83
N LEU A 176 17.96 4.07 2.53
CA LEU A 176 17.32 4.88 3.59
C LEU A 176 18.25 5.11 4.78
N LEU A 177 19.28 4.28 4.96
CA LEU A 177 20.32 4.46 5.99
C LEU A 177 21.05 5.81 5.88
N ASN A 178 21.05 6.40 4.68
CA ASN A 178 21.70 7.68 4.40
C ASN A 178 20.75 8.89 4.51
N LEU A 179 19.49 8.67 4.88
CA LEU A 179 18.50 9.73 5.04
C LEU A 179 18.46 10.23 6.48
N THR A 180 18.17 11.51 6.64
CA THR A 180 17.87 12.10 7.96
C THR A 180 16.67 11.39 8.61
N MET A 181 15.70 10.93 7.81
CA MET A 181 14.56 10.14 8.30
C MET A 181 14.98 8.84 9.03
N ASN A 182 16.20 8.34 8.84
CA ASN A 182 16.69 7.18 9.57
C ASN A 182 16.88 7.42 11.07
N GLU A 183 16.91 8.69 11.52
CA GLU A 183 16.83 9.03 12.95
C GLU A 183 15.55 8.47 13.60
N ASP A 184 14.45 8.47 12.84
CA ASP A 184 13.16 7.90 13.27
C ASP A 184 13.03 6.41 12.93
N PHE A 185 13.47 5.98 11.73
CA PHE A 185 13.37 4.57 11.33
C PHE A 185 14.25 3.65 12.19
N LYS A 186 15.42 4.16 12.60
CA LYS A 186 16.45 3.46 13.36
C LYS A 186 16.87 2.16 12.68
N LEU A 187 17.00 2.17 11.36
CA LEU A 187 17.52 1.03 10.60
C LEU A 187 19.04 0.97 10.75
N ASP A 188 19.54 -0.25 10.93
CA ASP A 188 20.90 -0.63 10.55
C ASP A 188 20.86 -1.44 9.25
N MET A 189 22.04 -1.85 8.74
CA MET A 189 22.11 -2.61 7.49
C MET A 189 21.34 -3.93 7.55
N ALA A 190 21.43 -4.65 8.67
CA ALA A 190 20.77 -5.94 8.83
C ALA A 190 19.25 -5.79 8.81
N ALA A 191 18.70 -4.79 9.51
CA ALA A 191 17.28 -4.49 9.52
C ALA A 191 16.80 -4.00 8.14
N ALA A 192 17.60 -3.18 7.45
CA ALA A 192 17.29 -2.72 6.10
C ALA A 192 17.23 -3.90 5.12
N GLU A 193 18.20 -4.81 5.15
CA GLU A 193 18.21 -6.01 4.31
C GLU A 193 17.03 -6.94 4.62
N ALA A 194 16.79 -7.21 5.90
CA ALA A 194 15.71 -8.09 6.37
C ALA A 194 14.31 -7.56 6.06
N GLU A 195 14.15 -6.25 5.82
CA GLU A 195 12.88 -5.63 5.43
C GLU A 195 12.84 -5.21 3.96
N SER A 196 13.79 -5.61 3.10
CA SER A 196 13.81 -5.26 1.68
C SER A 196 13.24 -6.37 0.79
N PRO A 197 12.01 -6.24 0.25
CA PRO A 197 11.44 -7.22 -0.67
C PRO A 197 12.33 -7.56 -1.88
N ALA A 198 13.07 -6.59 -2.42
CA ALA A 198 13.96 -6.81 -3.57
C ALA A 198 15.16 -7.71 -3.26
N LEU A 199 15.44 -8.00 -1.98
CA LEU A 199 16.52 -8.91 -1.55
C LEU A 199 15.99 -10.29 -1.14
N MET A 200 14.69 -10.51 -1.29
CA MET A 200 14.02 -11.75 -0.89
C MET A 200 13.63 -12.58 -2.11
N PRO A 201 13.49 -13.91 -1.95
CA PRO A 201 12.95 -14.76 -3.00
C PRO A 201 11.59 -14.26 -3.51
N ALA A 202 11.38 -14.37 -4.81
CA ALA A 202 10.11 -14.02 -5.44
C ALA A 202 8.97 -14.89 -4.87
N PRO A 203 7.79 -14.30 -4.61
CA PRO A 203 6.64 -15.07 -4.17
C PRO A 203 6.08 -15.94 -5.31
N ASN A 204 5.46 -17.08 -4.98
CA ASN A 204 4.68 -17.86 -5.97
C ASN A 204 3.26 -17.28 -6.15
N ILE A 205 3.17 -15.96 -6.28
CA ILE A 205 1.95 -15.19 -6.44
C ILE A 205 2.22 -14.18 -7.56
N PRO A 206 1.30 -13.97 -8.52
CA PRO A 206 1.47 -12.91 -9.52
C PRO A 206 1.73 -11.55 -8.88
N VAL A 207 2.76 -10.85 -9.39
CA VAL A 207 3.10 -9.48 -8.97
C VAL A 207 3.13 -8.56 -10.20
N THR A 208 2.49 -7.40 -10.07
CA THR A 208 2.64 -6.27 -11.01
C THR A 208 3.15 -5.07 -10.24
N VAL A 209 4.38 -4.65 -10.51
CA VAL A 209 4.95 -3.42 -9.97
C VAL A 209 4.49 -2.24 -10.82
N TRP A 210 3.83 -1.26 -10.20
CA TRP A 210 3.31 -0.07 -10.87
C TRP A 210 4.04 1.17 -10.36
N VAL A 211 4.41 2.09 -11.24
CA VAL A 211 5.07 3.34 -10.86
C VAL A 211 4.68 4.46 -11.83
N GLY A 212 4.61 5.70 -11.37
CA GLY A 212 4.41 6.85 -12.24
C GLY A 212 5.69 7.19 -13.00
N ALA A 213 5.57 7.63 -14.26
CA ALA A 213 6.72 8.04 -15.06
C ALA A 213 7.38 9.34 -14.57
N GLU A 214 6.59 10.24 -13.96
CA GLU A 214 7.02 11.56 -13.47
C GLU A 214 7.42 11.50 -11.98
N GLU A 215 7.90 10.34 -11.53
CA GLU A 215 8.43 10.16 -10.19
C GLU A 215 9.90 10.55 -10.09
N ARG A 216 10.40 10.66 -8.85
CA ARG A 216 11.83 10.85 -8.64
C ARG A 216 12.60 9.63 -9.16
N PRO A 217 13.83 9.79 -9.69
CA PRO A 217 14.62 8.68 -10.20
C PRO A 217 14.75 7.51 -9.22
N VAL A 218 14.89 7.79 -7.92
CA VAL A 218 14.99 6.74 -6.90
C VAL A 218 13.74 5.86 -6.80
N PHE A 219 12.54 6.39 -7.06
CA PHE A 219 11.32 5.58 -7.01
C PHE A 219 11.13 4.75 -8.28
N LEU A 220 11.58 5.26 -9.43
CA LEU A 220 11.70 4.47 -10.66
C LEU A 220 12.69 3.32 -10.47
N ASP A 221 13.83 3.59 -9.83
CA ASP A 221 14.82 2.56 -9.50
C ASP A 221 14.25 1.52 -8.53
N GLN A 222 13.55 1.93 -7.46
CA GLN A 222 12.92 1.03 -6.51
C GLN A 222 11.86 0.13 -7.17
N ALA A 223 11.01 0.70 -8.04
CA ALA A 223 10.06 -0.09 -8.81
C ALA A 223 10.75 -1.09 -9.74
N ARG A 224 11.78 -0.64 -10.47
CA ARG A 224 12.58 -1.49 -11.36
C ARG A 224 13.27 -2.62 -10.59
N TRP A 225 13.92 -2.33 -9.48
CA TRP A 225 14.65 -3.32 -8.67
C TRP A 225 13.73 -4.42 -8.16
N LEU A 226 12.52 -4.09 -7.70
CA LEU A 226 11.55 -5.11 -7.30
C LEU A 226 11.11 -5.96 -8.48
N ALA A 227 10.82 -5.32 -9.61
CA ALA A 227 10.37 -6.03 -10.81
C ALA A 227 11.43 -6.99 -11.35
N GLU A 228 12.69 -6.55 -11.42
CA GLU A 228 13.83 -7.36 -11.86
C GLU A 228 14.11 -8.51 -10.89
N ALA A 229 14.12 -8.23 -9.57
CA ALA A 229 14.40 -9.25 -8.56
C ALA A 229 13.37 -10.39 -8.56
N TRP A 230 12.12 -10.09 -8.90
CA TRP A 230 11.01 -11.05 -8.87
C TRP A 230 10.54 -11.52 -10.24
N ASP A 231 11.20 -11.11 -11.33
CA ASP A 231 10.72 -11.30 -12.70
C ASP A 231 9.23 -10.91 -12.86
N ALA A 232 8.85 -9.83 -12.18
CA ALA A 232 7.48 -9.36 -12.09
C ALA A 232 7.16 -8.41 -13.25
N LYS A 233 5.87 -8.31 -13.59
CA LYS A 233 5.42 -7.34 -14.57
C LYS A 233 5.70 -5.92 -14.07
N HIS A 234 6.35 -5.10 -14.89
CA HIS A 234 6.68 -3.72 -14.57
C HIS A 234 5.87 -2.75 -15.45
N ILE A 235 5.09 -1.87 -14.83
CA ILE A 235 4.34 -0.83 -15.52
C ILE A 235 4.81 0.55 -15.06
N VAL A 236 5.24 1.36 -16.03
CA VAL A 236 5.55 2.78 -15.85
C VAL A 236 4.42 3.59 -16.49
N ASP A 237 3.64 4.30 -15.68
CA ASP A 237 2.41 4.98 -16.10
C ASP A 237 2.68 6.45 -16.46
N PRO A 238 2.55 6.83 -17.75
CA PRO A 238 2.97 8.15 -18.24
C PRO A 238 2.16 9.30 -17.62
N GLY A 239 2.85 10.40 -17.29
CA GLY A 239 2.21 11.62 -16.77
C GLY A 239 1.75 11.55 -15.31
N LEU A 240 2.05 10.46 -14.61
CA LEU A 240 1.74 10.31 -13.19
C LEU A 240 3.00 10.49 -12.33
N ASN A 241 2.84 11.21 -11.22
CA ASN A 241 3.84 11.40 -10.17
C ASN A 241 3.44 10.62 -8.91
N HIS A 242 4.30 10.66 -7.88
CA HIS A 242 4.14 9.89 -6.65
C HIS A 242 2.82 10.17 -5.90
N PHE A 243 2.16 11.31 -6.11
CA PHE A 243 0.94 11.66 -5.38
C PHE A 243 -0.34 11.34 -6.15
N ASN A 244 -0.32 11.45 -7.48
CA ASN A 244 -1.50 11.19 -8.31
C ASN A 244 -1.52 9.79 -8.94
N VAL A 245 -0.43 9.00 -8.88
CA VAL A 245 -0.36 7.63 -9.42
C VAL A 245 -1.46 6.71 -8.87
N ILE A 246 -1.89 6.96 -7.63
CA ILE A 246 -2.96 6.21 -6.96
C ILE A 246 -4.39 6.62 -7.36
N GLU A 247 -4.58 7.79 -7.99
CA GLU A 247 -5.93 8.30 -8.34
C GLU A 247 -6.66 7.35 -9.30
N GLY A 248 -5.93 6.53 -10.07
CA GLY A 248 -6.49 5.48 -10.92
C GLY A 248 -7.37 4.46 -10.17
N LEU A 249 -7.15 4.27 -8.87
CA LEU A 249 -7.98 3.40 -8.02
C LEU A 249 -9.42 3.92 -7.83
N MET A 250 -9.68 5.18 -8.14
CA MET A 250 -11.02 5.77 -8.03
C MET A 250 -11.96 5.31 -9.15
N GLN A 251 -11.45 4.73 -10.24
CA GLN A 251 -12.22 4.42 -11.45
C GLN A 251 -12.06 2.95 -11.86
N ALA A 252 -13.19 2.23 -11.96
CA ALA A 252 -13.22 0.80 -12.33
C ALA A 252 -12.60 0.47 -13.69
N SER A 253 -12.60 1.43 -14.62
CA SER A 253 -12.10 1.29 -15.98
C SER A 253 -10.62 1.66 -16.14
N CYS A 254 -10.04 2.34 -15.15
CA CYS A 254 -8.65 2.80 -15.19
C CYS A 254 -7.69 1.60 -15.29
N PRO A 255 -6.59 1.70 -16.07
CA PRO A 255 -5.58 0.65 -16.19
C PRO A 255 -5.08 0.13 -14.84
N LEU A 256 -4.77 1.01 -13.87
CA LEU A 256 -4.33 0.61 -12.53
C LEU A 256 -5.38 -0.27 -11.82
N THR A 257 -6.64 0.14 -11.79
CA THR A 257 -7.71 -0.66 -11.17
C THR A 257 -7.90 -2.00 -11.88
N LYS A 258 -7.78 -2.05 -13.22
CA LYS A 258 -7.86 -3.31 -13.96
C LYS A 258 -6.70 -4.24 -13.62
N ALA A 259 -5.50 -3.70 -13.47
CA ALA A 259 -4.29 -4.47 -13.17
C ALA A 259 -4.41 -5.26 -11.85
N LEU A 260 -5.19 -4.79 -10.88
CA LEU A 260 -5.49 -5.52 -9.64
C LEU A 260 -6.12 -6.90 -9.86
N PHE A 261 -6.75 -7.15 -11.00
CA PHE A 261 -7.56 -8.35 -11.26
C PHE A 261 -7.09 -9.15 -12.47
N ASN A 262 -5.96 -8.78 -13.06
CA ASN A 262 -5.38 -9.44 -14.23
C ASN A 262 -4.31 -10.44 -13.84
#